data_AF-A0A1C7P6I5-F1
#
_entry.id   AF-A0A1C7P6I5-F1
#
_cell.length_a   1.000
_cell.length_b   1.000
_cell.length_c   1.000
_cell.angle_alpha   90.00
_cell.angle_beta   90.00
_cell.angle_gamma   90.00
#
_symmetry.space_group_name_H-M   'P 1'
#
loop_
_entity.id
_entity.type
_entity.pdbx_description
1 polymer ?
#
loop_
_entity_poly.entity_id
_entity_poly.type
_entity_poly.pdbx_seq_one_letter_code
_entity_poly.pdbx_strand_id
1 'polypeptide(L)'
;MAIENDVTKEWLWRESKLLDEIAGAVEYYAKHTRRNQLWQRITSVSVMALSTLAPLVVAGSGIEGGIFGLSKVQLNVAGVSITFVLALIEGIRRIFRFEQRWATCYMVKATIKREREKYRYARIGLTVGTDEWKAQLAALRKSFDDATGRETQEFFAAVQEAKAAAPKSPA
;
A
#
# COMPACT_ATOMS: atom_id res chain seq x y z
N MET A 1 -28.63 17.36 37.40
CA MET A 1 -29.29 16.82 36.19
C MET A 1 -28.88 17.51 34.87
N ALA A 2 -28.53 18.81 34.86
CA ALA A 2 -28.07 19.47 33.62
C ALA A 2 -26.60 19.18 33.25
N ILE A 3 -25.70 19.08 34.23
CA ILE A 3 -24.25 18.88 34.02
C ILE A 3 -23.92 17.49 33.47
N GLU A 4 -24.62 16.47 33.96
CA GLU A 4 -24.42 15.07 33.54
C GLU A 4 -24.79 14.85 32.06
N ASN A 5 -25.84 15.53 31.58
CA ASN A 5 -26.24 15.50 30.18
C ASN A 5 -25.20 16.15 29.23
N ASP A 6 -24.43 17.12 29.71
CA ASP A 6 -23.44 17.82 28.87
C ASP A 6 -22.16 16.98 28.70
N VAL A 7 -21.69 16.38 29.79
CA VAL A 7 -20.53 15.47 29.78
C VAL A 7 -20.79 14.25 28.91
N THR A 8 -21.97 13.64 29.00
CA THR A 8 -22.34 12.49 28.16
C THR A 8 -22.36 12.87 26.67
N LYS A 9 -22.90 14.04 26.32
CA LYS A 9 -22.92 14.52 24.93
C LYS A 9 -21.52 14.75 24.39
N GLU A 10 -20.62 15.32 25.18
CA GLU A 10 -19.23 15.52 24.78
C GLU A 10 -18.54 14.19 24.45
N TRP A 11 -18.69 13.18 25.31
CA TRP A 11 -18.08 11.87 25.08
C TRP A 11 -18.68 11.14 23.88
N LEU A 12 -20.00 11.22 23.67
CA LEU A 12 -20.64 10.69 22.46
C LEU A 12 -20.14 11.37 21.19
N TRP A 13 -19.95 12.70 21.23
CA TRP A 13 -19.39 13.44 20.10
C TRP A 13 -17.96 12.98 19.79
N ARG A 14 -17.11 12.82 20.83
CA ARG A 14 -15.74 12.32 20.68
C ARG A 14 -15.70 10.90 20.10
N GLU A 15 -16.59 10.02 20.57
CA GLU A 15 -16.73 8.66 20.02
C GLU A 15 -17.15 8.71 18.54
N SER A 16 -18.20 9.47 18.21
CA SER A 16 -18.68 9.59 16.83
C SER A 16 -17.57 10.07 15.91
N LYS A 17 -16.85 11.13 16.31
CA LYS A 17 -15.72 11.66 15.54
C LYS A 17 -14.65 10.60 15.29
N LEU A 18 -14.27 9.83 16.30
CA LEU A 18 -13.29 8.74 16.13
C LEU A 18 -13.82 7.65 15.20
N LEU A 19 -15.09 7.26 15.31
CA LEU A 19 -15.69 6.24 14.45
C LEU A 19 -15.80 6.71 12.99
N ASP A 20 -16.05 7.99 12.77
CA ASP A 20 -16.06 8.61 11.44
C ASP A 20 -14.66 8.66 10.84
N GLU A 21 -13.65 9.03 11.62
CA GLU A 21 -12.23 8.98 11.21
C GLU A 21 -11.82 7.54 10.83
N ILE A 22 -12.21 6.55 11.64
CA ILE A 22 -11.98 5.13 11.36
C ILE A 22 -12.69 4.70 10.08
N ALA A 23 -13.95 5.09 9.88
CA ALA A 23 -14.70 4.75 8.66
C ALA A 23 -14.03 5.34 7.41
N GLY A 24 -13.63 6.62 7.47
CA GLY A 24 -12.89 7.29 6.41
C GLY A 24 -11.56 6.62 6.11
N ALA A 25 -10.79 6.22 7.14
CA ALA A 25 -9.54 5.50 6.97
C ALA A 25 -9.76 4.12 6.31
N VAL A 26 -10.78 3.37 6.73
CA VAL A 26 -11.13 2.08 6.13
C VAL A 26 -11.46 2.22 4.64
N GLU A 27 -12.21 3.24 4.26
CA GLU A 27 -12.51 3.53 2.86
C GLU A 27 -11.26 3.95 2.08
N TYR A 28 -10.45 4.84 2.64
CA TYR A 28 -9.17 5.27 2.08
C TYR A 28 -8.28 4.06 1.78
N TYR A 29 -8.06 3.17 2.75
CA TYR A 29 -7.23 1.99 2.55
C TYR A 29 -7.86 0.99 1.58
N ALA A 30 -9.19 0.83 1.58
CA ALA A 30 -9.86 -0.02 0.59
C ALA A 30 -9.63 0.47 -0.85
N LYS A 31 -9.73 1.79 -1.09
CA LYS A 31 -9.46 2.41 -2.40
C LYS A 31 -8.00 2.26 -2.79
N HIS A 32 -7.07 2.48 -1.86
CA HIS A 32 -5.64 2.36 -2.12
C HIS A 32 -5.20 0.92 -2.38
N THR A 33 -5.72 -0.07 -1.64
CA THR A 33 -5.47 -1.50 -1.91
C THR A 33 -5.87 -1.85 -3.34
N ARG A 34 -7.07 -1.45 -3.81
CA ARG A 34 -7.54 -1.76 -5.18
C ARG A 34 -6.63 -1.12 -6.24
N ARG A 35 -6.26 0.15 -6.06
CA ARG A 35 -5.36 0.87 -6.99
C ARG A 35 -3.98 0.22 -7.04
N ASN A 36 -3.38 -0.07 -5.89
CA ASN A 36 -2.05 -0.69 -5.84
C ASN A 36 -2.07 -2.11 -6.43
N GLN A 37 -3.13 -2.88 -6.20
CA GLN A 37 -3.29 -4.21 -6.81
C GLN A 37 -3.41 -4.13 -8.33
N LEU A 38 -4.17 -3.15 -8.85
CA LEU A 38 -4.29 -2.93 -10.29
C LEU A 38 -2.93 -2.57 -10.91
N TRP A 39 -2.21 -1.61 -10.32
CA TRP A 39 -0.89 -1.21 -10.81
C TRP A 39 0.13 -2.35 -10.73
N GLN A 40 0.14 -3.11 -9.63
CA GLN A 40 1.00 -4.30 -9.51
C GLN A 40 0.72 -5.28 -10.66
N ARG A 41 -0.56 -5.61 -10.93
CA ARG A 41 -0.95 -6.51 -12.02
C ARG A 41 -0.51 -5.99 -13.38
N ILE A 42 -0.79 -4.71 -13.67
CA ILE A 42 -0.38 -4.07 -14.94
C ILE A 42 1.13 -4.18 -15.10
N THR A 43 1.91 -3.74 -14.11
CA THR A 43 3.37 -3.77 -14.20
C THR A 43 3.93 -5.18 -14.34
N SER A 44 3.41 -6.16 -13.60
CA SER A 44 3.87 -7.54 -13.68
C SER A 44 3.56 -8.18 -15.04
N VAL A 45 2.37 -7.94 -15.58
CA VAL A 45 2.00 -8.44 -16.92
C VAL A 45 2.87 -7.77 -18.00
N SER A 46 3.10 -6.46 -17.90
CA SER A 46 3.97 -5.75 -18.85
C SER A 46 5.41 -6.25 -18.79
N VAL A 47 5.97 -6.45 -17.59
CA VAL A 47 7.31 -7.03 -17.44
C VAL A 47 7.37 -8.42 -18.06
N MET A 48 6.40 -9.30 -17.76
CA MET A 48 6.35 -10.64 -18.32
C MET A 48 6.33 -10.62 -19.86
N ALA A 49 5.44 -9.81 -20.45
CA ALA A 49 5.31 -9.69 -21.91
C ALA A 49 6.61 -9.17 -22.56
N LEU A 50 7.18 -8.09 -22.01
CA LEU A 50 8.39 -7.48 -22.57
C LEU A 50 9.63 -8.35 -22.35
N SER A 51 9.75 -9.03 -21.20
CA SER A 51 10.85 -9.97 -20.93
C SER A 51 10.82 -11.19 -21.84
N THR A 52 9.65 -11.60 -22.33
CA THR A 52 9.53 -12.65 -23.36
C THR A 52 9.80 -12.09 -24.76
N LEU A 53 9.30 -10.91 -25.09
CA LEU A 53 9.46 -10.30 -26.41
C LEU A 53 10.89 -9.83 -26.70
N ALA A 54 11.59 -9.30 -25.70
CA ALA A 54 12.97 -8.80 -25.85
C ALA A 54 13.93 -9.84 -26.44
N PRO A 55 14.08 -11.05 -25.86
CA PRO A 55 14.98 -12.06 -26.42
C PRO A 55 14.49 -12.57 -27.78
N LEU A 56 13.18 -12.63 -28.03
CA LEU A 56 12.65 -13.04 -29.35
C LEU A 56 13.01 -12.04 -30.45
N VAL A 57 12.93 -10.74 -30.17
CA VAL A 57 13.30 -9.67 -31.12
C VAL A 57 14.80 -9.64 -31.35
N VAL A 58 15.60 -9.82 -30.29
CA VAL A 58 17.08 -9.90 -30.38
C VAL A 58 17.52 -11.14 -31.15
N ALA A 59 16.93 -12.31 -30.87
CA ALA A 59 17.22 -13.53 -31.63
C ALA A 59 16.82 -13.37 -33.10
N GLY A 60 15.68 -12.71 -33.35
CA GLY A 60 15.18 -12.50 -34.70
C GLY A 60 16.01 -11.57 -35.57
N SER A 61 16.76 -10.64 -34.98
CA SER A 61 17.70 -9.80 -35.75
C SER A 61 18.95 -10.57 -36.23
N GLY A 62 19.17 -11.79 -35.72
CA GLY A 62 20.24 -12.69 -36.15
C GLY A 62 19.92 -13.49 -37.42
N ILE A 63 18.67 -13.57 -37.86
CA ILE A 63 18.25 -14.38 -39.02
C ILE A 63 18.38 -13.57 -40.32
N GLU A 64 19.06 -14.14 -41.32
CA GLU A 64 19.12 -13.57 -42.68
C GLU A 64 17.72 -13.53 -43.31
N GLY A 65 17.28 -12.32 -43.71
CA GLY A 65 15.93 -12.06 -44.22
C GLY A 65 14.97 -11.40 -43.23
N GLY A 66 15.32 -11.35 -41.94
CA GLY A 66 14.46 -10.79 -40.89
C GLY A 66 13.29 -11.72 -40.53
N ILE A 67 12.63 -11.42 -39.41
CA ILE A 67 11.45 -12.15 -38.93
C ILE A 67 10.28 -11.16 -38.83
N PHE A 68 9.05 -11.64 -39.02
CA PHE A 68 7.82 -10.84 -38.96
C PHE A 68 7.71 -9.75 -40.04
N GLY A 69 8.41 -9.91 -41.17
CA GLY A 69 8.42 -8.92 -42.26
C GLY A 69 9.20 -7.65 -41.93
N LEU A 70 9.99 -7.65 -40.86
CA LEU A 70 10.83 -6.51 -40.45
C LEU A 70 12.27 -6.70 -40.88
N SER A 71 12.91 -5.62 -41.32
CA SER A 71 14.34 -5.59 -41.59
C SER A 71 15.17 -5.74 -40.30
N LYS A 72 16.42 -6.21 -40.44
CA LYS A 72 17.37 -6.35 -39.32
C LYS A 72 17.54 -5.06 -38.50
N VAL A 73 17.58 -3.91 -39.18
CA VAL A 73 17.70 -2.60 -38.51
C VAL A 73 16.46 -2.31 -37.66
N GLN A 74 15.26 -2.57 -38.19
CA GLN A 74 14.01 -2.38 -37.45
C GLN A 74 13.92 -3.29 -36.23
N LEU A 75 14.34 -4.55 -36.35
CA LEU A 75 14.37 -5.50 -35.23
C LEU A 75 15.35 -5.05 -34.13
N ASN A 76 16.52 -4.55 -34.48
CA ASN A 76 17.47 -4.00 -33.50
C ASN A 76 16.90 -2.78 -32.75
N VAL A 77 16.30 -1.84 -33.47
CA VAL A 77 15.65 -0.65 -32.86
C VAL A 77 14.50 -1.06 -31.94
N ALA A 78 13.69 -2.04 -32.37
CA ALA A 78 12.60 -2.58 -31.55
C ALA A 78 13.15 -3.25 -30.28
N GLY A 79 14.22 -4.04 -30.37
CA GLY A 79 14.85 -4.71 -29.24
C GLY A 79 15.41 -3.73 -28.20
N VAL A 80 16.08 -2.66 -28.64
CA VAL A 80 16.54 -1.58 -27.76
C VAL A 80 15.36 -0.88 -27.10
N SER A 81 14.31 -0.58 -27.86
CA SER A 81 13.12 0.10 -27.36
C SER A 81 12.38 -0.73 -26.30
N ILE A 82 12.19 -2.03 -26.55
CA ILE A 82 11.57 -2.97 -25.60
C ILE A 82 12.39 -3.04 -24.31
N THR A 83 13.71 -3.17 -24.42
CA THR A 83 14.61 -3.21 -23.27
C THR A 83 14.56 -1.92 -22.45
N PHE A 84 14.53 -0.76 -23.12
CA PHE A 84 14.39 0.53 -22.45
C PHE A 84 13.07 0.65 -21.69
N VAL A 85 11.95 0.30 -22.33
CA VAL A 85 10.63 0.32 -21.67
C VAL A 85 10.57 -0.66 -20.51
N LEU A 86 11.15 -1.85 -20.64
CA LEU A 86 11.25 -2.83 -19.56
C LEU A 86 11.98 -2.26 -18.34
N ALA A 87 13.14 -1.63 -18.56
CA ALA A 87 13.91 -0.99 -17.48
C ALA A 87 13.12 0.12 -16.77
N LEU A 88 12.36 0.93 -17.52
CA LEU A 88 11.48 1.95 -16.93
C LEU A 88 10.39 1.33 -16.06
N ILE A 89 9.71 0.28 -16.54
CA ILE A 89 8.64 -0.38 -15.78
C ILE A 89 9.18 -1.04 -14.51
N GLU A 90 10.35 -1.69 -14.59
CA GLU A 90 11.02 -2.24 -13.40
C GLU A 90 11.40 -1.15 -12.40
N GLY A 91 11.94 -0.02 -12.89
CA GLY A 91 12.23 1.16 -12.08
C GLY A 91 10.99 1.67 -11.34
N ILE A 92 9.87 1.81 -12.06
CA ILE A 92 8.57 2.18 -11.49
C ILE A 92 8.15 1.18 -10.41
N ARG A 93 8.23 -0.13 -10.70
CA ARG A 93 7.85 -1.18 -9.74
C ARG A 93 8.68 -1.10 -8.46
N ARG A 94 9.98 -0.82 -8.58
CA ARG A 94 10.90 -0.69 -7.44
C ARG A 94 10.69 0.58 -6.63
N ILE A 95 10.38 1.71 -7.27
CA ILE A 95 10.13 2.99 -6.59
C ILE A 95 8.79 2.95 -5.85
N PHE A 96 7.73 2.55 -6.54
CA PHE A 96 6.38 2.58 -5.97
C PHE A 96 6.06 1.38 -5.09
N ARG A 97 6.80 0.27 -5.23
CA ARG A 97 6.68 -0.94 -4.39
C ARG A 97 5.23 -1.37 -4.23
N PHE A 98 4.49 -1.40 -5.36
CA PHE A 98 3.04 -1.63 -5.36
C PHE A 98 2.65 -2.89 -4.58
N GLU A 99 3.49 -3.93 -4.65
CA GLU A 99 3.36 -5.16 -3.88
C GLU A 99 3.28 -4.95 -2.37
N GLN A 100 4.29 -4.30 -1.81
CA GLN A 100 4.34 -4.01 -0.38
C GLN A 100 3.20 -3.08 0.01
N ARG A 101 2.94 -2.03 -0.79
CA ARG A 101 1.88 -1.06 -0.49
C ARG A 101 0.48 -1.67 -0.49
N TRP A 102 0.14 -2.56 -1.42
CA TRP A 102 -1.20 -3.18 -1.40
C TRP A 102 -1.37 -4.07 -0.16
N ALA A 103 -0.33 -4.81 0.21
CA ALA A 103 -0.33 -5.69 1.38
C ALA A 103 -0.45 -4.88 2.68
N THR A 104 0.36 -3.82 2.85
CA THR A 104 0.29 -2.92 4.01
C THR A 104 -1.09 -2.27 4.12
N CYS A 105 -1.61 -1.66 3.06
CA CYS A 105 -2.96 -1.07 3.07
C CYS A 105 -4.04 -2.10 3.44
N TYR A 106 -3.92 -3.34 2.93
CA TYR A 106 -4.87 -4.41 3.26
C TYR A 106 -4.81 -4.77 4.75
N MET A 107 -3.60 -4.94 5.29
CA MET A 107 -3.38 -5.27 6.69
C MET A 107 -3.89 -4.17 7.63
N VAL A 108 -3.56 -2.91 7.36
CA VAL A 108 -4.02 -1.75 8.15
C VAL A 108 -5.55 -1.70 8.17
N LYS A 109 -6.20 -1.80 7.01
CA LYS A 109 -7.66 -1.86 6.90
C LYS A 109 -8.25 -3.01 7.73
N ALA A 110 -7.68 -4.21 7.62
CA ALA A 110 -8.16 -5.39 8.34
C ALA A 110 -8.01 -5.22 9.86
N THR A 111 -6.87 -4.69 10.32
CA THR A 111 -6.62 -4.37 11.73
C THR A 111 -7.61 -3.35 12.24
N ILE A 112 -7.79 -2.22 11.57
CA ILE A 112 -8.73 -1.18 12.00
C ILE A 112 -10.17 -1.72 12.08
N LYS A 113 -10.60 -2.50 11.09
CA LYS A 113 -11.94 -3.15 11.12
C LYS A 113 -12.09 -4.08 12.32
N ARG A 114 -11.08 -4.91 12.60
CA ARG A 114 -11.10 -5.84 13.72
C ARG A 114 -11.15 -5.12 15.06
N GLU A 115 -10.33 -4.10 15.25
CA GLU A 115 -10.28 -3.33 16.51
C GLU A 115 -11.57 -2.53 16.73
N ARG A 116 -12.16 -1.97 15.66
CA ARG A 116 -13.49 -1.34 15.73
C ARG A 116 -14.56 -2.33 16.20
N GLU A 117 -14.55 -3.55 15.68
CA GLU A 117 -15.53 -4.56 16.08
C GLU A 117 -15.30 -5.04 17.52
N LYS A 118 -14.04 -5.22 17.92
CA LYS A 118 -13.67 -5.51 19.31
C LYS A 118 -14.18 -4.41 20.27
N TYR A 119 -14.01 -3.15 19.89
CA TYR A 119 -14.54 -2.01 20.66
C TYR A 119 -16.06 -2.06 20.77
N ARG A 120 -16.77 -2.34 19.67
CA ARG A 120 -18.24 -2.46 19.68
C ARG A 120 -18.74 -3.48 20.68
N TYR A 121 -18.10 -4.66 20.73
CA TYR A 121 -18.44 -5.68 21.72
C TYR A 121 -18.09 -5.26 23.14
N ALA A 122 -16.91 -4.67 23.35
CA ALA A 122 -16.44 -4.24 24.67
C ALA A 122 -17.27 -3.10 25.28
N ARG A 123 -17.98 -2.32 24.45
CA ARG A 123 -18.82 -1.19 24.89
C ARG A 123 -20.22 -1.61 25.36
N ILE A 124 -20.66 -2.84 25.07
CA ILE A 124 -22.02 -3.29 25.38
C ILE A 124 -22.21 -3.30 26.91
N GLY A 125 -23.26 -2.62 27.39
CA GLY A 125 -23.58 -2.56 28.82
C GLY A 125 -22.81 -1.52 29.62
N LEU A 126 -21.86 -0.79 29.03
CA LEU A 126 -21.15 0.29 29.70
C LEU A 126 -21.91 1.61 29.60
N THR A 127 -22.08 2.29 30.73
CA THR A 127 -22.60 3.67 30.76
C THR A 127 -21.58 4.62 30.15
N VAL A 128 -22.05 5.52 29.29
CA VAL A 128 -21.18 6.48 28.61
C VAL A 128 -20.49 7.39 29.64
N GLY A 129 -19.18 7.59 29.47
CA GLY A 129 -18.39 8.47 30.31
C GLY A 129 -17.87 7.85 31.61
N THR A 130 -18.18 6.58 31.91
CA THR A 130 -17.48 5.83 32.96
C THR A 130 -16.01 5.62 32.58
N ASP A 131 -15.17 5.36 33.57
CA ASP A 131 -13.74 5.17 33.34
C ASP A 131 -13.45 3.94 32.47
N GLU A 132 -14.25 2.89 32.62
CA GLU A 132 -14.22 1.70 31.76
C GLU A 132 -14.57 2.04 30.31
N TRP A 133 -15.63 2.83 30.09
CA TRP A 133 -16.03 3.27 28.75
C TRP A 133 -14.93 4.12 28.10
N LYS A 134 -14.34 5.06 28.85
CA LYS A 134 -13.24 5.91 28.38
C LYS A 134 -11.99 5.08 28.07
N ALA A 135 -11.69 4.07 28.89
CA ALA A 135 -10.56 3.17 28.65
C ALA A 135 -10.72 2.38 27.34
N GLN A 136 -11.93 1.90 27.02
CA GLN A 136 -12.20 1.25 25.74
C GLN A 136 -12.04 2.21 24.56
N LEU A 137 -12.52 3.45 24.68
CA LEU A 137 -12.37 4.47 23.63
C LEU A 137 -10.90 4.82 23.41
N ALA A 138 -10.13 4.99 24.48
CA ALA A 138 -8.69 5.27 24.42
C ALA A 138 -7.92 4.10 23.82
N ALA A 139 -8.27 2.86 24.16
CA ALA A 139 -7.68 1.66 23.57
C ALA A 139 -7.95 1.58 22.06
N LEU A 140 -9.18 1.89 21.62
CA LEU A 140 -9.50 1.97 20.19
C LEU A 140 -8.67 3.05 19.48
N ARG A 141 -8.57 4.25 20.07
CA ARG A 141 -7.78 5.35 19.51
C ARG A 141 -6.32 4.96 19.34
N LYS A 142 -5.72 4.38 20.39
CA LYS A 142 -4.34 3.90 20.35
C LYS A 142 -4.14 2.87 19.24
N SER A 143 -5.00 1.85 19.16
CA SER A 143 -4.91 0.84 18.09
C SER A 143 -5.06 1.43 16.69
N PHE A 144 -5.89 2.46 16.52
CA PHE A 144 -6.04 3.18 15.26
C PHE A 144 -4.78 3.96 14.88
N ASP A 145 -4.23 4.73 15.82
CA ASP A 145 -3.00 5.51 15.61
C ASP A 145 -1.80 4.58 15.36
N ASP A 146 -1.69 3.45 16.08
CA ASP A 146 -0.67 2.42 15.87
C ASP A 146 -0.81 1.77 14.48
N ALA A 147 -2.03 1.45 14.04
CA ALA A 147 -2.26 0.83 12.75
C ALA A 147 -1.95 1.78 11.59
N THR A 148 -2.35 3.04 11.68
CA THR A 148 -2.09 4.06 10.65
C THR A 148 -0.62 4.52 10.65
N GLY A 149 0.03 4.52 11.81
CA GLY A 149 1.46 4.83 11.95
C GLY A 149 2.41 3.79 11.34
N ARG A 150 1.94 2.55 11.10
CA ARG A 150 2.76 1.49 10.50
C ARG A 150 3.30 1.83 9.11
N GLU A 151 2.54 2.55 8.27
CA GLU A 151 3.02 2.94 6.94
C GLU A 151 4.30 3.78 7.02
N THR A 152 4.33 4.71 7.99
CA THR A 152 5.49 5.56 8.25
C THR A 152 6.67 4.73 8.80
N GLN A 153 6.40 3.80 9.71
CA GLN A 153 7.42 2.92 10.29
C GLN A 153 8.06 2.00 9.24
N GLU A 154 7.26 1.36 8.39
CA GLU A 154 7.73 0.49 7.31
C GLU A 154 8.54 1.27 6.26
N PHE A 155 8.12 2.49 5.92
CA PHE A 155 8.89 3.37 5.04
C PHE A 155 10.27 3.66 5.62
N PHE A 156 10.36 4.10 6.87
CA PHE A 156 11.65 4.40 7.50
C PHE A 156 12.51 3.16 7.70
N ALA A 157 11.94 2.01 8.04
CA ALA A 157 12.66 0.75 8.12
C ALA A 157 13.32 0.39 6.78
N ALA A 158 12.55 0.49 5.68
CA ALA A 158 13.07 0.24 4.34
C ALA A 158 14.17 1.23 3.91
N VAL A 159 14.08 2.49 4.32
CA VAL A 159 15.13 3.50 4.08
C VAL A 159 16.41 3.18 4.86
N GLN A 160 16.28 2.78 6.12
CA GLN A 160 17.43 2.41 6.96
C GLN A 160 18.12 1.15 6.45
N GLU A 161 17.37 0.14 6.04
CA GLU A 161 17.91 -1.09 5.44
C GLU A 161 18.67 -0.79 4.14
N ALA A 162 18.11 0.06 3.26
CA ALA A 162 18.78 0.48 2.04
C ALA A 162 20.09 1.25 2.32
N LYS A 163 20.12 2.07 3.37
CA LYS A 163 21.32 2.78 3.80
C LYS A 163 22.38 1.83 4.35
N ALA A 164 21.97 0.80 5.11
CA ALA A 164 22.87 -0.19 5.66
C ALA A 164 23.48 -1.11 4.58
N ALA A 165 22.72 -1.38 3.52
CA ALA A 165 23.17 -2.21 2.39
C ALA A 165 24.00 -1.44 1.34
N ALA A 166 24.14 -0.12 1.46
CA ALA A 166 24.96 0.66 0.54
C ALA A 166 26.45 0.31 0.74
N PRO A 167 27.20 0.01 -0.33
CA PRO A 167 28.63 -0.29 -0.22
C PRO A 167 29.33 0.91 0.39
N LYS A 168 30.13 0.67 1.44
CA LYS A 168 30.98 1.71 2.03
C LYS A 168 31.95 2.17 0.95
N SER A 169 31.95 3.47 0.65
CA SER A 169 32.87 4.06 -0.32
C SER A 169 34.30 3.65 0.08
N PRO A 170 35.12 3.13 -0.84
CA PRO A 170 36.53 2.91 -0.55
C PRO A 170 37.15 4.27 -0.20
N ALA A 171 37.82 4.29 0.95
CA ALA A 171 38.57 5.45 1.45
C ALA A 171 39.80 5.73 0.59
#